data_AF-A0A009PLF4-F1
#
_entry.id   AF-A0A009PLF4-F1
#
_cell.length_a   1.000
_cell.length_b   1.000
_cell.length_c   1.000
_cell.angle_alpha   90.00
_cell.angle_beta   90.00
_cell.angle_gamma   90.00
#
_symmetry.space_group_name_H-M   'P 1'
#
loop_
_entity.id
_entity.type
_entity.pdbx_description
1 polymer ?
#
loop_
_entity_poly.entity_id
_entity_poly.type
_entity_poly.pdbx_seq_one_letter_code
_entity_poly.pdbx_strand_id
1 'polypeptide(L)'
;MFADDTAVPALYSILKQWELGISADIFIESFEKDIASQLPELEHVKIHSFHKEQHTAQKGLLLKAAFALENYENITIWAACERNEARALRQFFLEDQQLSKNDVRIAGYWRDGVSSSELDKLRAQHYQEHIQQGKTLNEYDDLDLAN
;
A
#
# COMPACT_ATOMS: atom_id res chain seq x y z
N MET A 1 -1.73 2.09 8.05
CA MET A 1 -2.11 1.44 6.76
C MET A 1 -2.37 2.53 5.73
N PHE A 2 -2.00 2.31 4.46
CA PHE A 2 -2.16 3.30 3.39
C PHE A 2 -2.87 2.68 2.18
N ALA A 3 -3.98 3.26 1.75
CA ALA A 3 -4.82 2.69 0.69
C ALA A 3 -5.27 3.77 -0.30
N ASP A 4 -5.26 3.48 -1.59
CA ASP A 4 -6.10 4.22 -2.54
C ASP A 4 -7.43 3.50 -2.79
N ASP A 5 -8.28 4.05 -3.66
CA ASP A 5 -9.56 3.44 -4.07
C ASP A 5 -9.45 1.96 -4.47
N THR A 6 -8.37 1.57 -5.15
CA THR A 6 -8.18 0.19 -5.63
C THR A 6 -7.88 -0.79 -4.50
N ALA A 7 -7.39 -0.29 -3.37
CA ALA A 7 -7.03 -1.06 -2.20
C ALA A 7 -8.15 -1.18 -1.16
N VAL A 8 -9.23 -0.39 -1.29
CA VAL A 8 -10.37 -0.41 -0.35
C VAL A 8 -10.97 -1.81 -0.15
N PRO A 9 -11.20 -2.65 -1.17
CA PRO A 9 -11.74 -3.99 -0.95
C PRO A 9 -10.81 -4.90 -0.12
N ALA A 10 -9.50 -4.79 -0.30
CA ALA A 10 -8.52 -5.52 0.49
C ALA A 10 -8.51 -5.02 1.94
N LEU A 11 -8.53 -3.70 2.12
CA LEU A 11 -8.63 -3.05 3.42
C LEU A 11 -9.89 -3.49 4.19
N TYR A 12 -11.05 -3.47 3.54
CA TYR A 12 -12.31 -3.96 4.12
C TYR A 12 -12.18 -5.40 4.61
N SER A 13 -11.57 -6.27 3.80
CA SER A 13 -11.39 -7.68 4.12
C SER A 13 -10.45 -7.89 5.33
N ILE A 14 -9.40 -7.08 5.44
CA ILE A 14 -8.51 -7.05 6.61
C ILE A 14 -9.28 -6.61 7.86
N LEU A 15 -10.03 -5.51 7.78
CA LEU A 15 -10.79 -4.98 8.91
C LEU A 15 -11.91 -5.91 9.38
N LYS A 16 -12.47 -6.75 8.49
CA LYS A 16 -13.44 -7.79 8.86
C LYS A 16 -12.86 -8.90 9.72
N GLN A 17 -11.55 -9.13 9.65
CA GLN A 17 -10.83 -10.15 10.41
C GLN A 17 -9.96 -9.51 11.49
N TRP A 18 -10.20 -8.24 11.82
CA TRP A 18 -9.37 -7.49 12.74
C TRP A 18 -9.42 -8.05 14.15
N GLU A 19 -8.25 -8.16 14.76
CA GLU A 19 -8.13 -8.65 16.13
C GLU A 19 -8.54 -7.58 17.14
N LEU A 20 -9.25 -8.01 18.19
CA LEU A 20 -9.69 -7.12 19.27
C LEU A 20 -8.48 -6.55 20.02
N GLY A 21 -8.52 -5.25 20.32
CA GLY A 21 -7.47 -4.58 21.09
C GLY A 21 -6.30 -4.05 20.24
N ILE A 22 -6.26 -4.36 18.94
CA ILE A 22 -5.20 -3.85 18.04
C ILE A 22 -5.60 -2.49 17.48
N SER A 23 -4.71 -1.50 17.64
CA SER A 23 -4.89 -0.17 17.09
C SER A 23 -4.34 -0.04 15.67
N ALA A 24 -4.91 0.86 14.89
CA ALA A 24 -4.36 1.26 13.60
C ALA A 24 -4.75 2.68 13.22
N ASP A 25 -3.82 3.40 12.60
CA ASP A 25 -4.11 4.58 11.78
C ASP A 25 -4.14 4.16 10.30
N ILE A 26 -5.25 4.48 9.65
CA ILE A 26 -5.53 4.10 8.26
C ILE A 26 -5.72 5.37 7.45
N PHE A 27 -4.92 5.53 6.42
CA PHE A 27 -4.95 6.66 5.51
C PHE A 27 -5.51 6.20 4.17
N ILE A 28 -6.60 6.81 3.73
CA ILE A 28 -7.30 6.42 2.51
C ILE A 28 -7.38 7.60 1.56
N GLU A 29 -6.85 7.42 0.36
CA GLU A 29 -6.94 8.39 -0.73
C GLU A 29 -8.05 7.95 -1.69
N SER A 30 -9.17 8.69 -1.74
CA SER A 30 -10.38 8.22 -2.44
C SER A 30 -11.13 9.31 -3.20
N PHE A 31 -11.74 8.95 -4.33
CA PHE A 31 -12.74 9.79 -5.00
C PHE A 31 -14.09 9.81 -4.25
N GLU A 32 -14.34 8.85 -3.36
CA GLU A 32 -15.54 8.81 -2.53
C GLU A 32 -15.34 9.66 -1.27
N LYS A 33 -16.16 10.71 -1.12
CA LYS A 33 -16.07 11.65 0.01
C LYS A 33 -16.28 10.99 1.37
N ASP A 34 -17.08 9.94 1.40
CA ASP A 34 -17.49 9.25 2.63
C ASP A 34 -17.00 7.79 2.66
N ILE A 35 -15.80 7.54 2.11
CA ILE A 35 -15.24 6.20 2.04
C ILE A 35 -15.10 5.52 3.42
N ALA A 36 -14.86 6.31 4.47
CA ALA A 36 -14.75 5.82 5.84
C ALA A 36 -16.04 5.14 6.33
N SER A 37 -17.22 5.67 5.98
CA SER A 37 -18.52 5.08 6.35
C SER A 37 -18.78 3.70 5.75
N GLN A 38 -18.04 3.34 4.69
CA GLN A 38 -18.19 2.06 3.99
C GLN A 38 -17.32 0.95 4.62
N LEU A 39 -16.47 1.29 5.57
CA LEU A 39 -15.57 0.37 6.25
C LEU A 39 -16.09 -0.03 7.64
N PRO A 40 -15.71 -1.20 8.18
CA PRO A 40 -16.07 -1.59 9.53
C PRO A 40 -15.58 -0.57 10.57
N GLU A 41 -16.47 -0.15 11.47
CA GLU A 41 -16.13 0.69 12.62
C GLU A 41 -15.54 -0.18 13.74
N LEU A 42 -14.34 0.16 14.21
CA LEU A 42 -13.59 -0.59 15.22
C LEU A 42 -13.00 0.38 16.24
N GLU A 43 -13.13 0.06 17.53
CA GLU A 43 -12.88 0.98 18.67
C GLU A 43 -11.48 1.63 18.68
N HIS A 44 -10.45 0.94 18.20
CA HIS A 44 -9.06 1.41 18.21
C HIS A 44 -8.50 1.71 16.81
N VAL A 45 -9.37 1.74 15.80
CA VAL A 45 -8.98 2.03 14.43
C VAL A 45 -9.43 3.42 14.05
N LYS A 46 -8.49 4.24 13.59
CA LYS A 46 -8.74 5.59 13.09
C LYS A 46 -8.59 5.61 11.58
N ILE A 47 -9.60 6.15 10.89
CA ILE A 47 -9.61 6.28 9.43
C ILE A 47 -9.52 7.76 9.07
N HIS A 48 -8.46 8.11 8.35
CA HIS A 48 -8.18 9.43 7.80
C HIS A 48 -8.42 9.39 6.29
N SER A 49 -9.44 10.10 5.82
CA SER A 49 -9.80 10.11 4.39
C SER A 49 -9.33 11.39 3.70
N PHE A 50 -8.61 11.22 2.59
CA PHE A 50 -8.22 12.29 1.68
C PHE A 50 -9.07 12.21 0.42
N HIS A 51 -9.95 13.20 0.23
CA HIS A 51 -10.81 13.24 -0.94
C HIS A 51 -10.07 13.78 -2.17
N LYS A 52 -10.11 13.03 -3.26
CA LYS A 52 -9.57 13.44 -4.57
C LYS A 52 -10.56 14.34 -5.30
N GLU A 53 -10.17 15.59 -5.57
CA GLU A 53 -11.05 16.55 -6.26
C GLU A 53 -11.00 16.47 -7.80
N GLN A 54 -9.92 15.92 -8.38
CA GLN A 54 -9.73 15.84 -9.84
C GLN A 54 -9.04 14.53 -10.24
N HIS A 55 -9.28 14.04 -11.46
CA HIS A 55 -8.54 12.92 -12.05
C HIS A 55 -7.07 13.26 -12.37
N THR A 56 -6.64 14.51 -12.19
CA THR A 56 -5.23 14.84 -12.11
C THR A 56 -4.70 14.29 -10.80
N ALA A 57 -3.84 13.27 -10.88
CA ALA A 57 -3.26 12.63 -9.72
C ALA A 57 -2.65 13.70 -8.78
N GLN A 58 -3.31 13.95 -7.64
CA GLN A 58 -2.64 14.55 -6.49
C GLN A 58 -1.68 13.49 -5.97
N LYS A 59 -0.54 13.34 -6.67
CA LYS A 59 0.44 12.30 -6.37
C LYS A 59 1.01 12.52 -4.96
N GLY A 60 1.15 11.45 -4.20
CA GLY A 60 1.92 11.48 -2.95
C GLY A 60 1.12 11.87 -1.70
N LEU A 61 -0.22 11.83 -1.69
CA LEU A 61 -0.99 12.11 -0.47
C LEU A 61 -0.73 11.06 0.62
N LEU A 62 -0.63 9.78 0.25
CA LEU A 62 -0.32 8.71 1.20
C LEU A 62 1.13 8.82 1.68
N LEU A 63 2.05 9.18 0.79
CA LEU A 63 3.45 9.44 1.18
C LEU A 63 3.56 10.63 2.14
N LYS A 64 2.83 11.72 1.89
CA LYS A 64 2.76 12.87 2.82
C LYS A 64 2.20 12.46 4.18
N ALA A 65 1.16 11.64 4.20
CA ALA A 65 0.62 11.11 5.44
C ALA A 65 1.64 10.24 6.19
N ALA A 66 2.44 9.45 5.47
CA ALA A 66 3.52 8.68 6.07
C ALA A 66 4.56 9.57 6.75
N PHE A 67 4.95 10.70 6.14
CA PHE A 67 5.87 11.67 6.77
C PHE A 67 5.32 12.35 8.02
N ALA A 68 3.99 12.41 8.17
CA ALA A 68 3.33 13.08 9.28
C ALA A 68 3.14 12.16 10.50
N LEU A 69 3.55 10.88 10.44
CA LEU A 69 3.48 9.98 11.58
C LEU A 69 4.43 10.44 12.69
N GLU A 70 3.92 10.43 13.92
CA GLU A 70 4.67 10.89 15.11
C GLU A 70 5.62 9.82 15.66
N ASN A 71 5.31 8.54 15.43
CA ASN A 71 6.09 7.41 15.95
C ASN A 71 6.11 6.25 14.93
N TYR A 72 7.27 5.60 14.84
CA TYR A 72 7.54 4.45 13.98
C TYR A 72 7.98 3.20 14.78
N GLU A 73 8.00 3.27 16.10
CA GLU A 73 8.34 2.14 16.97
C GLU A 73 7.19 1.14 17.10
N ASN A 74 7.50 -0.15 17.00
CA ASN A 74 6.55 -1.27 17.21
C ASN A 74 5.30 -1.20 16.31
N ILE A 75 5.44 -0.75 15.06
CA ILE A 75 4.35 -0.71 14.09
C ILE A 75 4.61 -1.66 12.93
N THR A 76 3.52 -2.13 12.32
CA THR A 76 3.53 -2.83 11.03
C THR A 76 2.91 -1.94 9.96
N ILE A 77 3.53 -1.89 8.80
CA ILE A 77 3.07 -1.13 7.65
C ILE A 77 2.40 -2.06 6.66
N TRP A 78 1.17 -1.71 6.31
CA TRP A 78 0.48 -2.22 5.12
C TRP A 78 0.19 -1.07 4.17
N ALA A 79 0.48 -1.24 2.88
CA ALA A 79 0.06 -0.30 1.86
C ALA A 79 -0.30 -0.98 0.53
N ALA A 80 -1.32 -0.46 -0.13
CA ALA A 80 -1.62 -0.79 -1.52
C ALA A 80 -2.14 0.46 -2.25
N CYS A 81 -1.47 0.84 -3.34
CA CYS A 81 -1.81 2.02 -4.11
C CYS A 81 -1.15 2.01 -5.51
N GLU A 82 -1.04 3.17 -6.15
CA GLU A 82 -0.24 3.37 -7.36
C GLU A 82 1.22 2.98 -7.14
N ARG A 83 1.82 2.33 -8.14
CA ARG A 83 3.12 1.67 -8.03
C ARG A 83 4.28 2.59 -7.63
N ASN A 84 4.35 3.80 -8.14
CA ASN A 84 5.44 4.72 -7.80
C ASN A 84 5.29 5.24 -6.36
N GLU A 85 4.06 5.52 -5.93
CA GLU A 85 3.80 5.90 -4.53
C GLU A 85 4.07 4.74 -3.57
N ALA A 86 3.68 3.51 -3.93
CA ALA A 86 4.03 2.30 -3.19
C ALA A 86 5.55 2.12 -3.04
N ARG A 87 6.32 2.33 -4.11
CA ARG A 87 7.80 2.28 -4.05
C ARG A 87 8.36 3.37 -3.14
N ALA A 88 7.82 4.59 -3.20
CA ALA A 88 8.26 5.69 -2.34
C ALA A 88 7.96 5.42 -0.86
N LEU A 89 6.77 4.89 -0.55
CA LEU A 89 6.41 4.45 0.80
C LEU A 89 7.36 3.35 1.28
N ARG A 90 7.65 2.36 0.43
CA ARG A 90 8.56 1.26 0.78
C ARG A 90 9.97 1.75 1.07
N GLN A 91 10.52 2.61 0.22
CA GLN A 91 11.80 3.25 0.44
C GLN A 91 11.81 4.00 1.78
N PHE A 92 10.79 4.82 2.03
CA PHE A 92 10.70 5.60 3.25
C PHE A 92 10.70 4.72 4.51
N PHE A 93 9.84 3.69 4.56
CA PHE A 93 9.75 2.86 5.76
C PHE A 93 10.95 1.93 5.95
N LEU A 94 11.50 1.34 4.89
CA LEU A 94 12.62 0.40 5.01
C LEU A 94 13.96 1.09 5.17
N GLU A 95 14.20 2.18 4.45
CA GLU A 95 15.53 2.80 4.37
C GLU A 95 15.63 4.02 5.26
N ASP A 96 14.64 4.93 5.21
CA ASP A 96 14.69 6.16 5.99
C ASP A 96 14.32 5.92 7.47
N GLN A 97 13.25 5.14 7.71
CA GLN A 97 12.79 4.78 9.05
C GLN A 97 13.38 3.45 9.57
N GLN A 98 14.12 2.70 8.73
CA GLN A 98 14.83 1.48 9.11
C GLN A 98 13.94 0.39 9.73
N LEU A 99 12.67 0.28 9.30
CA LEU A 99 11.81 -0.80 9.73
C LEU A 99 12.29 -2.14 9.19
N SER A 100 12.02 -3.20 9.95
CA SER A 100 12.25 -4.57 9.48
C SER A 100 11.42 -4.87 8.25
N LYS A 101 12.01 -5.57 7.26
CA LYS A 101 11.28 -6.07 6.09
C LYS A 101 10.08 -6.96 6.49
N ASN A 102 10.15 -7.62 7.65
CA ASN A 102 9.04 -8.44 8.13
C ASN A 102 7.82 -7.62 8.56
N ASP A 103 8.02 -6.35 8.92
CA ASP A 103 6.98 -5.42 9.38
C ASP A 103 6.46 -4.51 8.27
N VAL A 104 6.93 -4.66 7.03
CA VAL A 104 6.52 -3.84 5.89
C VAL A 104 5.93 -4.71 4.78
N ARG A 105 4.66 -4.47 4.44
CA ARG A 105 3.92 -5.14 3.36
C ARG A 105 3.31 -4.10 2.43
N ILE A 106 3.95 -3.85 1.30
CA ILE A 106 3.54 -2.80 0.37
C ILE A 106 3.42 -3.41 -1.04
N ALA A 107 2.31 -3.12 -1.71
CA ALA A 107 2.03 -3.58 -3.07
C ALA A 107 1.63 -2.42 -3.99
N GLY A 108 2.13 -2.43 -5.23
CA GLY A 108 1.71 -1.50 -6.29
C GLY A 108 0.62 -2.14 -7.13
N TYR A 109 -0.65 -1.78 -6.92
CA TYR A 109 -1.79 -2.43 -7.56
C TYR A 109 -1.93 -2.04 -9.04
N TRP A 110 -1.64 -0.77 -9.36
CA TRP A 110 -1.73 -0.22 -10.71
C TRP A 110 -0.61 0.79 -10.94
N ARG A 111 -0.43 1.22 -12.19
CA ARG A 111 0.54 2.25 -12.57
C ARG A 111 -0.10 3.20 -13.57
N ASP A 112 0.05 4.49 -13.34
CA ASP A 112 -0.42 5.53 -14.24
C ASP A 112 0.21 5.37 -15.63
N GLY A 113 -0.61 5.39 -16.68
CA GLY A 113 -0.18 5.19 -18.06
C GLY A 113 0.20 3.75 -18.46
N VAL A 114 -0.05 2.75 -17.61
CA VAL A 114 0.22 1.33 -17.92
C VAL A 114 -1.03 0.50 -17.67
N SER A 115 -1.47 -0.28 -18.66
CA SER A 115 -2.61 -1.16 -18.49
C SER A 115 -2.28 -2.33 -17.55
N SER A 116 -3.30 -2.91 -16.91
CA SER A 116 -3.14 -4.11 -16.09
C SER A 116 -2.51 -5.26 -16.88
N SER A 117 -2.91 -5.46 -18.14
CA SER A 117 -2.35 -6.52 -18.99
C SER A 117 -0.88 -6.33 -19.31
N GLU A 118 -0.41 -5.10 -19.48
CA GLU A 118 1.02 -4.81 -19.64
C GLU A 118 1.77 -5.07 -18.34
N LEU A 119 1.22 -4.65 -17.21
CA LEU A 119 1.81 -4.90 -15.89
C LEU A 119 1.90 -6.39 -15.58
N ASP A 120 0.86 -7.17 -15.91
CA ASP A 120 0.84 -8.63 -15.71
C ASP A 120 1.87 -9.36 -16.56
N LYS A 121 2.14 -8.88 -17.79
CA LYS A 121 3.22 -9.42 -18.63
C LYS A 121 4.59 -9.14 -18.01
N LEU A 122 4.81 -7.93 -17.51
CA LEU A 122 6.05 -7.56 -16.82
C LEU A 122 6.27 -8.42 -15.57
N ARG A 123 5.21 -8.61 -14.76
CA ARG A 123 5.19 -9.50 -13.60
C ARG A 123 5.56 -10.93 -13.96
N ALA A 124 4.91 -11.49 -14.99
CA ALA A 124 5.17 -12.84 -15.43
C ALA A 124 6.62 -13.02 -15.90
N GLN A 125 7.15 -12.07 -16.67
CA GLN A 125 8.54 -12.09 -17.13
C GLN A 125 9.51 -12.06 -15.95
N HIS A 126 9.33 -11.12 -15.02
CA HIS A 126 10.22 -11.00 -13.87
C HIS A 126 10.17 -12.22 -12.95
N TYR A 127 8.98 -12.79 -12.75
CA TYR A 127 8.84 -14.03 -12.03
C TYR A 127 9.61 -15.17 -12.70
N GLN A 128 9.56 -15.27 -14.03
CA GLN A 128 10.34 -16.27 -14.77
C GLN A 128 11.85 -16.06 -14.59
N GLU A 129 12.33 -14.83 -14.69
CA GLU A 129 13.74 -14.48 -14.47
C GLU A 129 14.18 -14.81 -13.02
N HIS A 130 13.32 -14.54 -12.04
CA HIS A 130 13.55 -14.84 -10.63
C HIS A 130 13.71 -16.35 -10.38
N ILE A 131 12.84 -17.17 -10.97
CA ILE A 131 12.94 -18.63 -10.88
C ILE A 131 14.18 -19.16 -11.62
N GLN A 132 14.53 -18.59 -12.77
CA GLN A 132 15.74 -18.97 -13.52
C GLN A 132 17.04 -18.68 -12.74
N GLN A 133 17.01 -17.68 -11.85
CA GLN A 133 18.11 -17.39 -10.92
C GLN A 133 18.17 -18.35 -9.72
N GLY A 134 17.28 -19.36 -9.65
CA GLY A 134 17.20 -20.33 -8.56
C GLY A 134 16.57 -19.77 -7.28
N LYS A 135 15.96 -18.59 -7.33
CA LYS A 135 15.32 -17.95 -6.18
C LYS A 135 13.91 -18.50 -5.96
N THR A 136 13.42 -18.37 -4.75
CA THR A 136 12.12 -18.89 -4.32
C THR A 136 11.02 -17.83 -4.36
N LEU A 137 9.76 -18.26 -4.31
CA LEU A 137 8.62 -17.34 -4.22
C LEU A 137 8.70 -16.41 -2.98
N ASN A 138 9.30 -16.86 -1.88
CA ASN A 138 9.47 -16.04 -0.67
C ASN A 138 10.44 -14.87 -0.88
N GLU A 139 11.30 -14.96 -1.89
CA GLU A 139 12.26 -13.92 -2.27
C GLU A 139 11.73 -13.03 -3.40
N TYR A 140 10.58 -13.38 -3.99
CA TYR A 140 9.98 -12.62 -5.07
C TYR A 140 9.36 -11.33 -4.55
N ASP A 141 9.59 -10.24 -5.29
CA ASP A 141 9.08 -8.93 -4.91
C ASP A 141 8.57 -8.17 -6.13
N ASP A 142 7.26 -7.93 -6.17
CA ASP A 142 6.63 -7.23 -7.28
C ASP A 142 7.14 -5.80 -7.44
N LEU A 143 7.55 -5.13 -6.37
CA LEU A 143 7.99 -3.74 -6.43
C LEU A 143 9.42 -3.56 -6.98
N ASP A 144 10.16 -4.66 -7.12
CA ASP A 144 11.51 -4.65 -7.68
C ASP A 144 11.52 -4.66 -9.22
N LEU A 145 10.36 -4.82 -9.89
CA LEU A 145 10.25 -4.65 -11.35
C LEU A 145 10.76 -3.27 -11.76
N ALA A 146 11.73 -3.25 -12.68
CA ALA A 146 12.22 -2.03 -13.32
C ALA A 146 11.10 -1.33 -14.11
N ASN A 147 11.22 0.00 -14.23
CA ASN A 147 10.20 0.86 -14.85
C ASN A 147 10.16 0.79 -16.36
#